data_AF-A0A418IRB6-F1
#
_entry.id   AF-A0A418IRB6-F1
#
_cell.length_a   1.000
_cell.length_b   1.000
_cell.length_c   1.000
_cell.angle_alpha   90.00
_cell.angle_beta   90.00
_cell.angle_gamma   90.00
#
_symmetry.space_group_name_H-M   'P 1'
#
loop_
_entity.id
_entity.type
_entity.pdbx_description
1 polymer ?
#
loop_
_entity_poly.entity_id
_entity_poly.type
_entity_poly.pdbx_seq_one_letter_code
_entity_poly.pdbx_strand_id
1 'polypeptide(L)' 'MQYLIRTLTDSTGHPFIHVTKARENETFTVVEAESKEEAERKYNERKDSE' A
#
# COMPACT_ATOMS: atom_id res chain seq x y z
N MET A 1 0.91 -10.58 12.60
CA MET A 1 2.03 -10.22 11.70
C MET A 1 1.45 -9.85 10.35
N GLN A 2 1.89 -8.74 9.75
CA GLN A 2 1.40 -8.28 8.44
C GLN A 2 2.45 -8.53 7.35
N TYR A 3 1.99 -8.82 6.14
CA TYR A 3 2.81 -8.97 4.95
C TYR A 3 2.19 -8.14 3.83
N LEU A 4 3.01 -7.37 3.12
CA LEU A 4 2.63 -6.68 1.89
C LEU A 4 3.03 -7.53 0.69
N ILE A 5 2.06 -7.90 -0.13
CA ILE A 5 2.29 -8.58 -1.41
C ILE A 5 2.03 -7.58 -2.53
N ARG A 6 3.03 -7.37 -3.38
CA ARG A 6 2.93 -6.49 -4.56
C ARG A 6 3.14 -7.31 -5.81
N THR A 7 2.27 -7.11 -6.79
CA THR A 7 2.42 -7.68 -8.13
C THR A 7 2.81 -6.56 -9.08
N LEU A 8 3.93 -6.71 -9.78
CA LEU A 8 4.37 -5.80 -10.83
C LEU A 8 4.35 -6.56 -12.15
N THR A 9 3.62 -6.04 -13.12
CA THR A 9 3.63 -6.59 -14.48
C THR A 9 4.57 -5.75 -15.32
N ASP A 10 5.55 -6.38 -15.97
CA ASP A 10 6.46 -5.69 -16.87
C ASP A 10 5.84 -5.42 -18.25
N SER A 11 6.60 -4.78 -19.14
CA SER A 11 6.15 -4.49 -20.52
C SER A 11 5.92 -5.72 -21.39
N THR A 12 6.42 -6.89 -20.97
CA THR A 12 6.22 -8.17 -21.66
C THR A 12 5.00 -8.92 -21.14
N GLY A 13 4.32 -8.39 -20.10
CA GLY A 13 3.15 -9.01 -19.49
C GLY A 13 3.50 -10.05 -18.42
N HIS A 14 4.78 -10.20 -18.08
CA HIS A 14 5.22 -11.15 -17.07
C HIS A 14 5.04 -10.55 -15.66
N PRO A 15 4.32 -11.24 -14.74
CA PRO A 15 4.12 -10.75 -13.38
C PRO A 15 5.28 -11.14 -12.46
N PHE A 16 5.72 -10.19 -11.64
CA PHE A 16 6.67 -10.39 -10.55
C PHE A 16 5.99 -10.15 -9.21
N ILE A 17 6.17 -11.08 -8.28
CA ILE A 17 5.60 -11.01 -6.94
C ILE A 17 6.71 -10.60 -5.95
N HIS A 18 6.47 -9.52 -5.22
CA HIS A 18 7.32 -9.07 -4.12
C HIS A 18 6.59 -9.23 -2.79
N VAL A 19 7.23 -9.87 -1.81
CA VAL A 19 6.68 -10.07 -0.46
C VAL A 19 7.54 -9.37 0.57
N THR A 20 6.93 -8.47 1.35
CA THR A 20 7.60 -7.74 2.43
C THR A 20 6.91 -8.01 3.75
N LYS A 21 7.66 -8.42 4.78
CA LYS A 21 7.14 -8.59 6.14
C LYS A 21 7.23 -7.26 6.89
N ALA A 22 6.13 -6.85 7.53
CA ALA A 22 6.12 -5.67 8.40
C ALA A 22 6.97 -5.91 9.67
N ARG A 23 7.60 -4.85 10.17
CA ARG A 23 8.20 -4.83 11.52
C ARG A 23 7.11 -4.78 12.61
N GLU A 24 7.51 -4.92 13.88
CA GLU A 24 6.58 -4.96 15.02
C GLU A 24 5.75 -3.68 15.17
N ASN A 25 6.33 -2.52 14.83
CA ASN A 25 5.71 -1.20 14.92
C ASN A 25 5.27 -0.63 13.57
N GLU A 26 5.15 -1.48 12.55
CA GLU A 26 4.86 -1.08 11.17
C GLU A 26 3.56 -1.72 10.69
N THR A 27 2.77 -0.95 9.95
CA THR A 27 1.54 -1.41 9.30
C THR A 27 1.47 -0.86 7.89
N PHE A 28 0.89 -1.61 6.96
CA PHE A 28 0.69 -1.14 5.59
C PHE A 28 -0.76 -0.72 5.38
N THR A 29 -0.97 0.44 4.73
CA THR A 29 -2.30 0.88 4.28
C THR A 29 -2.24 1.18 2.79
N VAL A 30 -3.17 0.60 2.03
CA VAL A 30 -3.32 0.90 0.61
C VAL A 30 -4.46 1.90 0.44
N VAL A 31 -4.17 2.99 -0.26
CA VAL A 31 -5.14 4.04 -0.58
C VAL A 31 -5.05 4.35 -2.07
N GLU A 32 -6.20 4.52 -2.72
CA GLU A 32 -6.26 4.99 -4.10
C GLU A 32 -6.16 6.51 -4.11
N ALA A 33 -5.14 7.03 -4.77
CA ALA A 33 -4.86 8.46 -4.85
C ALA A 33 -4.01 8.76 -6.08
N GLU A 34 -4.17 9.97 -6.63
CA GLU A 34 -3.39 10.45 -7.77
C GLU A 34 -2.08 11.10 -7.34
N SER A 35 -2.00 11.53 -6.07
CA SER A 35 -0.79 12.10 -5.49
C SER A 35 -0.55 11.62 -4.06
N LYS A 36 0.65 11.92 -3.56
CA LYS A 36 1.01 11.64 -2.17
C LYS A 36 0.15 12.44 -1.19
N GLU A 37 -0.08 13.72 -1.48
CA GLU A 37 -0.88 14.62 -0.64
C GLU A 37 -2.34 14.15 -0.54
N GLU A 38 -2.90 13.68 -1.66
CA GLU A 38 -4.24 13.10 -1.67
C GLU A 38 -4.30 11.77 -0.89
N ALA A 39 -3.27 10.93 -1.01
CA ALA A 39 -3.16 9.69 -0.25
C ALA A 39 -3.17 9.95 1.26
N GLU A 40 -2.40 10.93 1.73
CA GLU A 40 -2.34 11.34 3.13
C GLU A 40 -3.70 11.89 3.61
N ARG A 41 -4.33 12.76 2.81
CA ARG A 41 -5.66 13.30 3.13
C ARG A 41 -6.71 12.18 3.28
N LYS A 42 -6.79 11.26 2.32
CA LYS A 42 -7.72 10.12 2.35
C LYS A 42 -7.47 9.17 3.53
N TYR A 43 -6.21 9.00 3.94
CA TYR A 43 -5.87 8.21 5.12
C TYR A 43 -6.38 8.86 6.40
N ASN A 44 -6.14 10.17 6.57
CA ASN A 44 -6.56 10.92 7.75
C ASN A 44 -8.10 11.02 7.85
N GLU A 45 -8.80 11.33 6.74
CA GLU A 45 -10.27 11.38 6.71
C GLU A 45 -10.91 10.04 7.14
N ARG A 46 -10.31 8.91 6.73
CA ARG A 46 -10.74 7.57 7.18
C ARG A 46 -10.52 7.37 8.66
N LYS A 47 -9.35 7.77 9.19
CA LYS A 47 -9.00 7.64 10.61
C LYS A 47 -9.93 8.42 11.53
N ASP A 48 -10.33 9.62 11.11
CA ASP A 48 -11.21 10.49 11.91
C ASP A 48 -12.68 10.01 11.90
N SER A 49 -13.04 9.10 10.98
CA SER A 49 -14.37 8.54 10.85
C SER A 49 -14.56 7.19 11.58
N GLU A 50 -13.47 6.60 12.10
CA GLU A 50 -13.43 5.35 12.88
C GLU A 50 -13.54 5.62 14.40
#